data_AF-X1KE99-F1
#
_entry.id   AF-X1KE99-F1
#
_cell.length_a   1.000
_cell.length_b   1.000
_cell.length_c   1.000
_cell.angle_alpha   90.00
_cell.angle_beta   90.00
_cell.angle_gamma   90.00
#
_symmetry.space_group_name_H-M   'P 1'
#
loop_
_entity.id
_entity.type
_entity.pdbx_description
1 polymer ?
#
loop_
_entity_poly.entity_id
_entity_poly.type
_entity_poly.pdbx_seq_one_letter_code
_entity_poly.pdbx_strand_id
1 'polypeptide(L)'
;SAAMIFGSAYATNCGIIAPLVDKDTYIISDELNHNSIIMAIRFAGVPRDRKKIYAHCDMDKLRKCIDESVGNGKRLIIVTDGVFSMRGDY
;
A
#
# COMPACT_ATOMS: atom_id res chain seq x y z
N SER A 1 -15.19 -0.91 20.94
CA SER A 1 -14.68 -0.97 19.55
C SER A 1 -15.19 0.26 18.81
N ALA A 2 -14.30 1.00 18.14
CA ALA A 2 -14.66 2.16 17.32
C ALA A 2 -14.42 1.83 15.85
N ALA A 3 -15.31 2.26 14.96
CA ALA A 3 -15.19 2.10 13.51
C ALA A 3 -15.50 3.44 12.83
N MET A 4 -14.91 3.68 11.67
CA MET A 4 -15.14 4.88 10.86
C MET A 4 -15.75 4.46 9.52
N ILE A 5 -16.86 5.10 9.14
CA ILE A 5 -17.58 4.81 7.89
C ILE A 5 -17.26 5.91 6.87
N PHE A 6 -17.01 5.50 5.63
CA PHE A 6 -16.81 6.40 4.50
C PHE A 6 -17.79 6.06 3.38
N GLY A 7 -18.07 7.02 2.50
CA GLY A 7 -19.03 6.85 1.40
C GLY A 7 -18.59 5.91 0.27
N SER A 8 -17.34 5.42 0.28
CA SER A 8 -16.85 4.40 -0.67
C SER A 8 -15.56 3.75 -0.19
N ALA A 9 -15.22 2.58 -0.73
CA ALA A 9 -13.92 1.92 -0.46
C ALA A 9 -12.73 2.78 -0.89
N TYR A 10 -12.85 3.54 -1.99
CA TYR A 10 -11.82 4.48 -2.41
C TYR A 10 -11.62 5.61 -1.38
N ALA A 11 -12.71 6.20 -0.88
CA ALA A 11 -12.65 7.23 0.15
C ALA A 11 -12.05 6.69 1.46
N THR A 12 -12.38 5.45 1.85
CA THR A 12 -11.74 4.76 2.98
C THR A 12 -10.23 4.64 2.79
N ASN A 13 -9.78 4.15 1.63
CA ASN A 13 -8.36 3.97 1.35
C ASN A 13 -7.60 5.30 1.36
N CYS A 14 -8.15 6.35 0.75
CA CYS A 14 -7.55 7.69 0.82
C CYS A 14 -7.48 8.22 2.25
N GLY A 15 -8.57 8.08 3.02
CA GLY A 15 -8.66 8.53 4.41
C GLY A 15 -7.70 7.81 5.36
N ILE A 16 -7.35 6.55 5.05
CA ILE A 16 -6.39 5.77 5.83
C ILE A 16 -4.94 6.03 5.38
N ILE A 17 -4.67 6.01 4.07
CA ILE A 17 -3.30 6.05 3.56
C ILE A 17 -2.72 7.47 3.63
N ALA A 18 -3.48 8.50 3.24
CA ALA A 18 -2.93 9.85 3.14
C ALA A 18 -2.36 10.40 4.47
N PRO A 19 -3.02 10.24 5.64
CA PRO A 19 -2.46 10.70 6.90
C PRO A 19 -1.22 9.95 7.39
N LEU A 20 -0.96 8.75 6.85
CA LEU A 20 0.18 7.91 7.22
C LEU A 20 1.42 8.16 6.35
N VAL A 21 1.26 8.90 5.24
CA VAL A 21 2.33 9.18 4.29
C VAL A 21 2.91 10.57 4.54
N ASP A 22 4.23 10.62 4.67
CA ASP A 22 5.01 11.84 4.59
C ASP A 22 6.24 11.59 3.69
N LYS A 23 7.10 12.60 3.57
CA LYS A 23 8.33 12.51 2.75
C LYS A 23 9.30 11.42 3.24
N ASP A 24 9.16 10.96 4.48
CA ASP A 24 10.01 9.98 5.14
C ASP A 24 9.38 8.57 5.19
N THR A 25 8.19 8.38 4.60
CA THR A 25 7.46 7.10 4.56
C THR A 25 7.75 6.31 3.27
N TYR A 26 8.00 5.01 3.44
CA TYR A 26 8.02 4.03 2.35
C TYR A 26 6.67 3.31 2.23
N ILE A 27 6.22 3.09 0.99
CA ILE A 27 5.09 2.21 0.68
C ILE A 27 5.56 1.06 -0.20
N ILE A 28 5.25 -0.17 0.21
CA ILE A 28 5.37 -1.38 -0.60
C ILE A 28 3.96 -1.84 -0.96
N SER A 29 3.67 -1.98 -2.26
CA SER A 29 2.36 -2.38 -2.78
C SER A 29 2.46 -3.70 -3.54
N ASP A 30 1.49 -4.58 -3.39
CA ASP A 30 1.30 -5.70 -4.32
C ASP A 30 0.97 -5.15 -5.72
N GLU A 31 1.45 -5.81 -6.78
CA GLU A 31 1.24 -5.38 -8.16
C GLU A 31 -0.22 -5.53 -8.64
N LEU A 32 -1.00 -6.43 -8.03
CA LEU A 32 -2.40 -6.68 -8.35
C LEU A 32 -3.38 -6.06 -7.35
N ASN A 33 -2.90 -5.16 -6.48
CA ASN A 33 -3.78 -4.39 -5.60
C ASN A 33 -4.93 -3.74 -6.38
N HIS A 34 -6.14 -3.78 -5.80
CA HIS A 34 -7.30 -3.17 -6.44
C HIS A 34 -7.05 -1.69 -6.80
N ASN A 35 -7.57 -1.25 -7.94
CA ASN A 35 -7.27 0.08 -8.50
C ASN A 35 -7.58 1.22 -7.50
N SER A 36 -8.58 1.05 -6.63
CA SER A 36 -8.86 2.04 -5.57
C SER A 36 -7.70 2.22 -4.58
N ILE A 37 -6.96 1.16 -4.25
CA ILE A 37 -5.76 1.23 -3.39
C ILE A 37 -4.63 1.94 -4.15
N ILE A 38 -4.40 1.55 -5.41
CA ILE A 38 -3.35 2.16 -6.25
C ILE A 38 -3.58 3.67 -6.36
N MET A 39 -4.82 4.09 -6.59
CA MET A 39 -5.17 5.52 -6.68
C MET A 39 -5.02 6.23 -5.34
N ALA A 40 -5.37 5.60 -4.22
CA ALA A 40 -5.16 6.18 -2.89
C ALA A 40 -3.66 6.38 -2.57
N ILE A 41 -2.80 5.42 -2.92
CA ILE A 41 -1.34 5.55 -2.76
C ILE A 41 -0.80 6.71 -3.62
N ARG A 42 -1.29 6.85 -4.86
CA ARG A 42 -0.91 7.97 -5.75
C ARG A 42 -1.38 9.31 -5.18
N PHE A 43 -2.61 9.37 -4.68
CA PHE A 43 -3.18 10.56 -4.05
C PHE A 43 -2.41 10.98 -2.79
N ALA A 44 -1.95 10.01 -1.99
CA ALA A 44 -1.18 10.27 -0.79
C ALA A 44 0.21 10.91 -1.03
N GLY A 45 0.67 10.99 -2.28
CA GLY A 45 1.88 11.73 -2.64
C GLY A 45 3.20 11.07 -2.21
N VAL A 46 3.24 9.73 -2.14
CA VAL A 46 4.48 8.99 -1.80
C VAL A 46 5.59 9.33 -2.80
N PRO A 47 6.80 9.71 -2.33
CA PRO A 47 7.95 9.94 -3.20
C PRO A 47 8.25 8.72 -4.08
N ARG A 48 8.63 8.96 -5.35
CA ARG A 48 8.81 7.88 -6.33
C ARG A 48 9.89 6.88 -5.92
N ASP A 49 10.96 7.36 -5.30
CA ASP A 49 12.09 6.60 -4.76
C ASP A 49 11.74 5.81 -3.48
N ARG A 50 10.60 6.11 -2.86
CA ARG A 50 10.10 5.45 -1.63
C ARG A 50 8.88 4.58 -1.85
N LYS A 51 8.45 4.43 -3.11
CA LYS A 51 7.39 3.52 -3.51
C LYS A 51 8.00 2.29 -4.18
N LYS A 52 7.70 1.10 -3.65
CA LYS A 52 8.09 -0.18 -4.23
C LYS A 52 6.87 -1.02 -4.56
N ILE A 53 6.99 -1.86 -5.58
CA ILE A 53 5.95 -2.79 -6.00
C ILE A 53 6.60 -4.18 -6.03
N TYR A 54 5.96 -5.16 -5.41
CA TYR A 54 6.39 -6.56 -5.44
C TYR A 54 5.42 -7.40 -6.27
N ALA A 55 5.93 -8.49 -6.84
CA ALA A 55 5.11 -9.40 -7.64
C ALA A 55 4.04 -10.07 -6.78
N HIS A 56 2.88 -10.35 -7.38
CA HIS A 56 1.71 -10.81 -6.65
C HIS A 56 1.98 -12.09 -5.85
N CYS A 57 1.66 -12.08 -4.56
CA CYS A 57 1.92 -13.19 -3.62
C CYS A 57 3.41 -13.65 -3.54
N ASP A 58 4.36 -12.88 -4.06
CA ASP A 58 5.79 -13.23 -4.02
C ASP A 58 6.43 -12.68 -2.74
N MET A 59 6.49 -13.55 -1.72
CA MET A 59 7.05 -13.21 -0.42
C MET A 59 8.55 -12.93 -0.45
N ASP A 60 9.30 -13.52 -1.38
CA ASP A 60 10.73 -13.29 -1.53
C ASP A 60 10.99 -11.88 -2.10
N LYS A 61 10.18 -11.45 -3.07
CA LYS A 61 10.22 -10.07 -3.59
C LYS A 61 9.76 -9.07 -2.54
N LEU A 62 8.71 -9.36 -1.79
CA LEU A 62 8.29 -8.53 -0.67
C LEU A 62 9.43 -8.38 0.34
N ARG A 63 10.08 -9.48 0.74
CA ARG A 63 11.21 -9.47 1.67
C ARG A 63 12.35 -8.60 1.16
N LYS A 64 12.71 -8.74 -0.13
CA LYS A 64 13.72 -7.90 -0.77
C LYS A 64 13.35 -6.40 -0.72
N CYS A 65 12.10 -6.05 -1.02
CA CYS A 65 11.65 -4.66 -0.92
C CYS A 65 11.74 -4.11 0.50
N ILE A 66 11.44 -4.93 1.52
CA ILE A 66 11.58 -4.55 2.94
C ILE A 66 13.05 -4.28 3.26
N ASP A 67 13.94 -5.22 2.96
CA ASP A 67 15.37 -5.11 3.32
C ASP A 67 16.04 -3.89 2.68
N GLU A 68 15.68 -3.56 1.45
CA GLU A 68 16.17 -2.35 0.78
C GLU A 68 15.56 -1.03 1.32
N SER A 69 14.49 -1.09 2.12
CA SER A 69 13.77 0.10 2.64
C SER A 69 14.03 0.33 4.14
N VAL A 70 14.32 -0.73 4.90
CA VAL A 70 14.62 -0.65 6.33
C VAL A 70 15.84 0.25 6.57
N GLY A 71 15.72 1.15 7.56
CA GLY A 71 16.76 2.12 7.91
C GLY A 71 16.83 3.35 7.01
N ASN A 72 16.15 3.36 5.85
CA ASN A 72 16.18 4.48 4.90
C ASN A 72 15.01 5.48 5.07
N GLY A 73 14.06 5.18 5.97
CA GLY A 73 12.90 6.03 6.25
C GLY A 73 12.43 5.93 7.71
N LYS A 74 11.46 6.76 8.07
CA LYS A 74 10.85 6.76 9.42
C LYS A 74 9.78 5.68 9.57
N ARG A 75 9.13 5.30 8.47
CA ARG A 75 8.01 4.37 8.45
C ARG A 75 8.02 3.56 7.16
N LEU A 76 7.68 2.28 7.27
CA LEU A 76 7.42 1.38 6.15
C LEU A 76 5.98 0.87 6.26
N ILE A 77 5.20 1.02 5.20
CA ILE A 77 3.83 0.54 5.12
C ILE A 77 3.75 -0.47 3.98
N ILE A 78 3.26 -1.67 4.28
CA ILE A 78 2.95 -2.68 3.29
C ILE A 78 1.44 -2.63 3.06
N VAL A 79 1.03 -2.51 1.80
CA VAL A 79 -0.38 -2.48 1.41
C VAL A 79 -0.64 -3.63 0.45
N THR A 80 -1.50 -4.55 0.85
CA THR A 80 -1.94 -5.69 0.05
C THR A 80 -3.45 -5.83 0.15
N ASP A 81 -4.08 -6.26 -0.94
CA ASP A 81 -5.47 -6.68 -0.90
C ASP A 81 -5.60 -8.02 -0.15
N GLY A 82 -6.73 -8.22 0.50
CA GLY A 82 -7.05 -9.46 1.20
C GLY A 82 -7.78 -10.47 0.31
N VAL A 83 -8.48 -9.98 -0.71
CA VAL A 83 -9.19 -10.79 -1.71
C VAL A 83 -9.00 -10.12 -3.07
N PHE A 84 -8.26 -10.77 -3.96
CA PHE A 84 -7.92 -10.19 -5.26
C PHE A 84 -9.03 -10.42 -6.28
N SER A 85 -10.05 -9.56 -6.29
CA SER A 85 -11.27 -9.74 -7.09
C SER A 85 -11.11 -9.95 -8.61
N MET A 86 -9.92 -9.71 -9.18
CA MET A 86 -9.61 -10.00 -10.59
C MET A 86 -9.27 -11.48 -10.86
N ARG A 87 -8.98 -12.28 -9.84
CA ARG A 87 -8.93 -13.75 -9.93
C ARG A 87 -9.71 -14.30 -8.76
N GLY A 88 -10.72 -15.14 -9.02
CA GLY A 88 -11.56 -15.76 -7.99
C GLY A 88 -10.82 -16.79 -7.13
N ASP A 89 -9.61 -16.47 -6.68
CA ASP A 89 -8.77 -17.31 -5.86
C ASP A 89 -9.15 -17.04 -4.39
N TYR A 90 -9.98 -17.95 -3.87
CA TYR A 90 -10.15 -18.22 -2.44
C TYR A 90 -9.08 -19.20 -1.97
#